data_AF-A0A3D4QY88-F1
#
_entry.id   AF-A0A3D4QY88-F1
#
_cell.length_a   1.000
_cell.length_b   1.000
_cell.length_c   1.000
_cell.angle_alpha   90.00
_cell.angle_beta   90.00
_cell.angle_gamma   90.00
#
_symmetry.space_group_name_H-M   'P 1'
#
loop_
_entity.id
_entity.type
_entity.pdbx_description
1 polymer ?
#
loop_
_entity_poly.entity_id
_entity_poly.type
_entity_poly.pdbx_seq_one_letter_code
_entity_poly.pdbx_strand_id
1 'polypeptide(L)' 'MSINHISDFTGKHIYFIGIGGISMSGLAEILLENGCQISGSDIQLSG' A
#
# COMPACT_ATOMS: atom_id res chain seq x y z
N MET A 1 -19.86 -13.34 -6.19
CA MET A 1 -18.59 -13.01 -5.52
C MET A 1 -18.25 -11.60 -5.95
N SER A 2 -18.24 -10.62 -5.05
CA SER A 2 -17.82 -9.25 -5.43
C SER A 2 -16.31 -9.19 -5.51
N ILE A 3 -15.82 -8.64 -6.62
CA ILE A 3 -14.42 -8.30 -6.81
C ILE A 3 -14.29 -6.86 -6.31
N ASN A 4 -13.38 -6.62 -5.37
CA ASN A 4 -13.07 -5.26 -4.94
C ASN A 4 -12.24 -4.58 -6.04
N HIS A 5 -12.60 -3.36 -6.39
CA HIS A 5 -11.86 -2.54 -7.34
C HIS A 5 -10.93 -1.58 -6.60
N ILE A 6 -9.81 -1.20 -7.21
CA ILE A 6 -8.83 -0.35 -6.54
C ILE A 6 -9.39 1.04 -6.20
N SER A 7 -10.36 1.51 -7.00
CA SER A 7 -11.12 2.74 -6.76
C SER A 7 -11.93 2.72 -5.47
N ASP A 8 -12.27 1.53 -4.94
CA ASP A 8 -13.02 1.41 -3.68
C ASP A 8 -12.19 1.84 -2.47
N PHE A 9 -10.89 2.10 -2.67
CA PHE A 9 -9.96 2.55 -1.66
C PHE A 9 -9.58 4.03 -1.75
N THR A 10 -9.99 4.75 -2.79
CA THR A 10 -9.66 6.19 -2.94
C THR A 10 -10.05 6.98 -1.69
N GLY A 11 -9.13 7.81 -1.20
CA GLY A 11 -9.30 8.61 0.01
C GLY A 11 -9.17 7.83 1.32
N LYS A 12 -8.95 6.52 1.29
CA LYS A 12 -8.66 5.72 2.49
C LYS A 12 -7.18 5.75 2.84
N HIS A 13 -6.90 5.47 4.11
CA HIS A 13 -5.56 5.20 4.59
C HIS A 13 -5.30 3.70 4.60
N ILE A 14 -4.26 3.26 3.90
CA ILE A 14 -3.83 1.86 3.81
C ILE A 14 -2.48 1.71 4.50
N TYR A 15 -2.38 0.71 5.38
CA TYR A 15 -1.14 0.36 6.07
C TYR A 15 -0.56 -0.93 5.49
N PHE A 16 0.65 -0.86 4.94
CA PHE A 16 1.37 -2.02 4.41
C PHE A 16 2.30 -2.63 5.46
N ILE A 17 2.27 -3.96 5.58
CA ILE A 17 3.28 -4.72 6.33
C ILE A 17 4.24 -5.31 5.31
N GLY A 18 5.53 -5.06 5.44
CA GLY A 18 6.53 -5.42 4.44
C GLY A 18 6.57 -4.44 3.26
N ILE A 19 6.37 -3.15 3.50
CA ILE A 19 6.26 -2.13 2.44
C ILE A 19 7.55 -1.97 1.61
N GLY A 20 8.71 -2.38 2.14
CA GLY A 20 10.00 -2.31 1.47
C GLY A 20 10.23 -3.40 0.43
N GLY A 21 9.35 -4.41 0.37
CA GLY A 21 9.40 -5.44 -0.68
C GLY A 21 8.93 -4.91 -2.04
N ILE A 22 9.61 -5.29 -3.12
CA ILE A 22 9.37 -4.80 -4.50
C ILE A 22 7.89 -4.78 -4.88
N SER A 23 7.15 -5.87 -4.63
CA SER A 23 5.73 -5.95 -4.99
C SER A 23 4.86 -4.99 -4.17
N MET A 24 5.12 -4.87 -2.87
CA MET A 24 4.33 -4.02 -1.98
C MET A 24 4.62 -2.55 -2.20
N SER A 25 5.87 -2.18 -2.49
CA SER A 25 6.22 -0.81 -2.87
C SER A 25 5.51 -0.41 -4.17
N GLY A 26 5.50 -1.26 -5.20
CA GLY A 26 4.80 -0.96 -6.45
C GLY A 26 3.27 -0.85 -6.29
N LEU A 27 2.66 -1.72 -5.48
CA LEU A 27 1.22 -1.60 -5.20
C LEU A 27 0.89 -0.34 -4.38
N ALA A 28 1.76 0.01 -3.42
CA ALA A 28 1.65 1.24 -2.64
C ALA A 28 1.71 2.48 -3.54
N GLU A 29 2.61 2.51 -4.53
CA GLU A 29 2.73 3.59 -5.51
C GLU A 29 1.44 3.76 -6.32
N ILE A 30 0.89 2.67 -6.87
CA ILE A 30 -0.38 2.69 -7.60
C ILE A 30 -1.52 3.24 -6.72
N LEU A 31 -1.63 2.81 -5.47
CA LEU A 31 -2.68 3.27 -4.56
C LEU A 31 -2.50 4.75 -4.16
N LEU A 32 -1.26 5.21 -4.00
CA LEU A 32 -0.90 6.62 -3.81
C LEU A 32 -1.37 7.47 -4.99
N GLU A 33 -1.10 7.04 -6.22
CA GLU A 33 -1.56 7.73 -7.45
C GLU A 33 -3.09 7.77 -7.55
N ASN A 34 -3.78 6.76 -7.01
CA ASN A 34 -5.24 6.70 -6.95
C ASN A 34 -5.85 7.48 -5.76
N GLY A 35 -5.07 8.32 -5.09
CA GLY A 35 -5.53 9.22 -4.03
C GLY A 35 -5.69 8.55 -2.66
N CYS A 36 -5.03 7.43 -2.42
CA CYS A 36 -4.97 6.82 -1.09
C CYS A 36 -3.83 7.44 -0.27
N GLN A 37 -4.01 7.47 1.05
CA GLN A 37 -2.90 7.71 1.97
C GLN A 37 -2.24 6.38 2.29
N ILE A 38 -0.91 6.35 2.32
CA ILE A 38 -0.14 5.14 2.55
C ILE A 38 0.82 5.33 3.72
N SER A 39 0.86 4.34 4.60
CA SER A 39 1.94 4.13 5.56
C SER A 39 2.32 2.65 5.59
N GLY A 40 3.42 2.31 6.25
CA GLY A 40 3.78 0.91 6.39
C GLY A 40 5.02 0.67 7.23
N SER A 41 5.27 -0.60 7.49
CA SER A 41 6.46 -1.10 8.18
C SER A 41 7.23 -2.07 7.31
N ASP A 42 8.53 -2.18 7.56
CA ASP A 42 9.37 -3.22 7.02
C ASP A 42 10.37 -3.67 8.08
N ILE A 43 11.00 -4.82 7.88
CA ILE A 43 12.05 -5.30 8.77
C ILE A 43 13.32 -4.53 8.44
N GLN A 44 13.55 -3.45 9.17
CA GLN A 44 14.82 -2.74 9.07
C GLN A 44 15.84 -3.44 9.97
N LEU A 45 16.90 -3.98 9.35
CA LEU A 45 18.07 -4.48 10.09
C LEU A 45 18.63 -3.32 10.92
N SER A 46 18.41 -3.40 12.23
CA SER A 46 18.97 -2.45 13.19
C SER A 46 20.43 -2.85 13.42
N GLY A 47 21.36 -2.05 12.88
CA GLY A 47 22.81 -2.22 13.06
C GLY A 47 23.34 -1.39 14.21
#